data_AF-A0A7C2BF99-F1
#
_entry.id   AF-A0A7C2BF99-F1
#
_cell.length_a   1.000
_cell.length_b   1.000
_cell.length_c   1.000
_cell.angle_alpha   90.00
_cell.angle_beta   90.00
_cell.angle_gamma   90.00
#
_symmetry.space_group_name_H-M   'P 1'
#
loop_
_entity.id
_entity.type
_entity.pdbx_description
1 polymer ?
#
loop_
_entity_poly.entity_id
_entity_poly.type
_entity_poly.pdbx_seq_one_letter_code
_entity_poly.pdbx_strand_id
1 'polypeptide(L)'
;MNEAYVQVKAFGVSESGTYFFRIDWKPITFKVTDDSGEPIIGATVSITGPLSASALSNEVGLATFRLYKPGAYTVNVRFKGVDVAALQLGTITDDTLIVKCKVYRVSWLVTDAWDKPLSGAEIIVKNGDAVIDRAFTSDGGTTPVIQIPAGQFVVQGTYKRVTSSRVENIDASGIRKLKLDVLFEIPLFGGIPVTTLETAFAGATLGGGTLAAAMIRKSRASHVEEVVLEE
;
A
#
# COMPACT_ATOMS: atom_id res chain seq x y z
N MET A 1 27.24 21.26 -20.94
CA MET A 1 28.40 21.50 -20.07
C MET A 1 27.92 22.35 -18.91
N ASN A 2 28.01 21.84 -17.68
CA ASN A 2 27.67 22.59 -16.47
C ASN A 2 28.98 22.90 -15.76
N GLU A 3 29.60 24.03 -16.10
CA GLU A 3 30.88 24.45 -15.56
C GLU A 3 30.70 25.70 -14.70
N ALA A 4 31.38 25.74 -13.56
CA ALA A 4 31.50 26.93 -12.73
C ALA A 4 32.94 27.43 -12.83
N TYR A 5 33.12 28.67 -13.29
CA TYR A 5 34.43 29.31 -13.38
C TYR A 5 34.67 30.13 -12.13
N VAL A 6 35.81 29.90 -11.49
CA VAL A 6 36.26 30.74 -10.38
C VAL A 6 37.39 31.63 -10.89
N GLN A 7 37.11 32.91 -11.07
CA GLN A 7 38.12 33.88 -11.44
C GLN A 7 38.90 34.31 -10.20
N VAL A 8 40.18 33.96 -10.16
CA VAL A 8 41.09 34.26 -9.05
C VAL A 8 41.95 35.52 -9.27
N LYS A 9 41.93 36.11 -10.47
CA LYS A 9 42.74 37.29 -10.83
C LYS A 9 42.00 38.21 -11.80
N ALA A 10 42.19 39.52 -11.65
CA ALA A 10 41.74 40.55 -12.59
C ALA A 10 42.79 41.68 -12.72
N PHE A 11 42.80 42.39 -13.85
CA PHE A 11 43.54 43.65 -14.06
C PHE A 11 45.08 43.63 -13.98
N GLY A 12 45.75 42.57 -14.45
CA GLY A 12 47.20 42.59 -14.70
C GLY A 12 48.10 42.50 -13.46
N VAL A 13 47.53 42.17 -12.29
CA VAL A 13 48.28 42.01 -11.05
C VAL A 13 48.99 40.65 -11.00
N SER A 14 50.32 40.68 -10.83
CA SER A 14 51.16 39.49 -10.68
C SER A 14 51.27 39.09 -9.20
N GLU A 15 50.25 38.40 -8.68
CA GLU A 15 50.36 37.69 -7.40
C GLU A 15 50.77 36.23 -7.62
N SER A 16 51.81 35.81 -6.90
CA SER A 16 52.28 34.43 -6.78
C SER A 16 51.68 33.79 -5.53
N GLY A 17 51.00 32.66 -5.67
CA GLY A 17 50.42 31.93 -4.55
C GLY A 17 49.58 30.72 -4.98
N THR A 18 49.18 29.90 -4.01
CA THR A 18 48.29 28.75 -4.20
C THR A 18 46.91 29.09 -3.64
N TYR A 19 45.86 28.87 -4.44
CA TYR A 19 44.47 28.98 -4.01
C TYR A 19 43.91 27.59 -3.72
N PHE A 20 43.18 27.46 -2.61
CA PHE A 20 42.48 26.24 -2.24
C PHE A 20 40.98 26.53 -2.23
N PHE A 21 40.20 25.65 -2.88
CA PHE A 21 38.75 25.71 -2.85
C PHE A 21 38.21 24.55 -2.05
N ARG A 22 37.38 24.86 -1.06
CA ARG A 22 36.64 23.87 -0.30
C ARG A 22 35.20 23.86 -0.81
N ILE A 23 34.73 22.67 -1.18
CA ILE A 23 33.33 22.47 -1.56
C ILE A 23 32.65 21.67 -0.44
N ASP A 24 31.74 22.33 0.27
CA ASP A 24 30.92 21.71 1.28
C ASP A 24 29.57 21.28 0.67
N TRP A 25 29.49 20.02 0.27
CA TRP A 25 28.25 19.41 -0.22
C TRP A 25 27.22 19.28 0.89
N LYS A 26 26.14 20.06 0.79
CA LYS A 26 24.96 19.91 1.64
C LYS A 26 24.15 18.67 1.22
N PRO A 27 23.55 17.94 2.17
CA PRO A 27 22.61 16.88 1.84
C PRO A 27 21.35 17.47 1.20
N ILE A 28 20.74 16.71 0.31
CA ILE A 28 19.40 16.96 -0.22
C ILE A 28 18.41 16.02 0.46
N THR A 29 17.23 16.52 0.78
CA THR A 29 16.16 15.78 1.42
C THR A 29 14.93 15.73 0.53
N PHE A 30 14.37 14.54 0.32
CA PHE A 30 13.11 14.34 -0.35
C PHE A 30 12.02 14.15 0.70
N LYS A 31 11.03 15.04 0.73
CA LYS A 31 9.81 14.88 1.52
C LYS A 31 8.75 14.22 0.66
N VAL A 32 8.56 12.92 0.87
CA VAL A 32 7.64 12.07 0.13
C VAL A 32 6.27 12.14 0.79
N THR A 33 5.27 12.59 0.04
CA THR A 33 3.89 12.75 0.54
C THR A 33 2.87 12.07 -0.36
N ASP A 34 1.72 11.72 0.21
CA ASP A 34 0.57 11.23 -0.54
C ASP A 34 -0.20 12.36 -1.26
N ASP A 35 -1.35 12.03 -1.85
CA ASP A 35 -2.20 12.97 -2.58
C ASP A 35 -2.72 14.13 -1.72
N SER A 36 -2.80 13.91 -0.41
CA SER A 36 -3.32 14.82 0.61
C SER A 36 -2.21 15.61 1.31
N GLY A 37 -0.94 15.36 0.98
CA GLY A 37 0.22 16.05 1.56
C GLY A 37 0.75 15.40 2.83
N GLU A 38 0.25 14.23 3.19
CA GLU A 38 0.65 13.51 4.40
C GLU A 38 1.89 12.66 4.13
N PRO A 39 2.80 12.53 5.10
CA PRO A 39 4.06 11.83 4.90
C PRO A 39 3.81 10.35 4.57
N ILE A 40 4.61 9.81 3.64
CA ILE A 40 4.63 8.38 3.35
C ILE A 40 5.83 7.77 4.07
N ILE A 41 5.57 6.82 4.98
CA ILE A 41 6.60 6.13 5.76
C ILE A 41 7.05 4.88 5.00
N GLY A 42 8.36 4.63 4.95
CA GLY A 42 8.92 3.40 4.36
C GLY A 42 8.84 3.32 2.84
N ALA A 43 8.65 4.44 2.14
CA ALA A 43 8.83 4.50 0.70
C ALA A 43 10.31 4.42 0.34
N THR A 44 10.65 3.60 -0.65
CA THR A 44 12.00 3.52 -1.19
C THR A 44 12.20 4.67 -2.17
N VAL A 45 13.07 5.60 -1.84
CA VAL A 45 13.54 6.64 -2.75
C VAL A 45 14.86 6.17 -3.35
N SER A 46 14.91 6.06 -4.67
CA SER A 46 16.10 5.64 -5.40
C SER A 46 16.55 6.75 -6.33
N ILE A 47 17.85 7.02 -6.32
CA ILE A 47 18.49 8.04 -7.14
C ILE A 47 19.46 7.32 -8.09
N THR A 48 19.40 7.67 -9.38
CA THR A 48 20.27 7.12 -10.43
C THR A 48 20.86 8.25 -11.27
N GLY A 49 22.16 8.21 -11.55
CA GLY A 49 22.89 9.25 -12.27
C GLY A 49 24.41 9.08 -12.09
N PRO A 50 25.19 10.16 -11.92
CA PRO A 50 26.61 10.10 -11.57
C PRO A 50 26.91 9.31 -10.28
N LEU A 51 25.91 9.24 -9.40
CA LEU A 51 25.86 8.39 -8.22
C LEU A 51 24.55 7.60 -8.25
N SER A 52 24.58 6.37 -7.73
CA SER A 52 23.37 5.60 -7.46
C SER A 52 23.26 5.32 -5.97
N ALA A 53 22.09 5.57 -5.39
CA ALA A 53 21.83 5.37 -3.97
C ALA A 53 20.33 5.16 -3.73
N SER A 54 19.98 4.53 -2.61
CA SER A 54 18.59 4.39 -2.16
C SER A 54 18.47 4.58 -0.66
N ALA A 55 17.36 5.17 -0.22
CA ALA A 55 17.02 5.32 1.19
C ALA A 55 15.52 5.13 1.39
N LEU A 56 15.12 4.67 2.58
CA LEU A 56 13.72 4.62 2.98
C LEU A 56 13.31 5.97 3.58
N SER A 57 12.08 6.39 3.30
CA SER A 57 11.48 7.54 3.98
C SER A 57 11.17 7.19 5.45
N ASN A 58 11.46 8.12 6.35
CA ASN A 58 11.22 7.97 7.79
C ASN A 58 9.77 8.32 8.19
N GLU A 59 9.49 8.41 9.49
CA GLU A 59 8.16 8.70 10.05
C GLU A 59 7.54 10.03 9.60
N VAL A 60 8.36 10.99 9.20
CA VAL A 60 7.94 12.29 8.66
C VAL A 60 8.09 12.39 7.14
N GLY A 61 8.28 11.24 6.47
CA GLY A 61 8.34 11.12 5.02
C GLY A 61 9.65 11.57 4.39
N LEU A 62 10.74 11.67 5.16
CA LEU A 62 12.01 12.21 4.68
C LEU A 62 12.98 11.11 4.27
N ALA A 63 13.59 11.26 3.09
CA ALA A 63 14.74 10.47 2.63
C ALA A 63 15.89 11.41 2.22
N THR A 64 17.07 11.25 2.81
CA THR A 64 18.17 12.20 2.67
C THR A 64 19.37 11.58 1.95
N PHE A 65 20.00 12.34 1.05
CA PHE A 65 21.12 11.90 0.23
C PHE A 65 22.21 12.96 0.16
N ARG A 66 23.45 12.53 -0.03
CA ARG A 66 24.58 13.43 -0.31
C ARG A 66 25.05 13.27 -1.75
N LEU A 67 24.58 14.15 -2.63
CA LEU A 67 24.88 14.11 -4.07
C LEU A 67 26.14 14.92 -4.39
N TYR A 68 27.30 14.38 -4.02
CA TYR A 68 28.60 15.06 -4.16
C TYR A 68 29.20 15.00 -5.57
N LYS A 69 28.55 14.31 -6.50
CA LYS A 69 28.94 14.26 -7.91
C LYS A 69 27.96 15.09 -8.74
N PRO A 70 28.37 16.22 -9.32
CA PRO A 70 27.51 17.00 -10.20
C PRO A 70 27.00 16.20 -11.39
N GLY A 71 25.77 16.46 -11.80
CA GLY A 71 25.15 15.92 -13.00
C GLY A 71 23.65 15.75 -12.84
N ALA A 72 22.99 15.33 -13.91
CA ALA A 72 21.57 15.05 -13.88
C ALA A 72 21.29 13.75 -13.11
N TYR A 73 20.25 13.75 -12.28
CA TYR A 73 19.80 12.59 -11.53
C TYR A 73 18.35 12.26 -11.87
N THR A 74 18.03 10.98 -11.93
CA THR A 74 16.65 10.50 -11.94
C THR A 74 16.32 10.01 -10.54
N VAL A 75 15.20 10.46 -9.99
CA VAL A 75 14.67 10.00 -8.71
C VAL A 75 13.41 9.20 -8.99
N ASN A 76 13.36 7.99 -8.46
CA ASN A 76 12.20 7.10 -8.48
C ASN A 76 11.76 6.83 -7.04
N VAL A 77 10.45 6.85 -6.80
CA VAL A 77 9.87 6.53 -5.50
C VAL A 77 8.98 5.31 -5.67
N ARG A 78 9.26 4.29 -4.86
CA ARG A 78 8.49 3.05 -4.79
C ARG A 78 7.87 2.88 -3.40
N PHE A 79 6.59 2.57 -3.36
CA PHE A 79 5.88 2.31 -2.11
C PHE A 79 5.10 1.00 -2.23
N LYS A 80 5.30 0.10 -1.25
CA LYS A 80 4.70 -1.25 -1.23
C LYS A 80 4.87 -2.02 -2.56
N GLY A 81 6.06 -1.90 -3.16
CA GLY A 81 6.40 -2.58 -4.42
C GLY A 81 5.90 -1.91 -5.70
N VAL A 82 5.20 -0.77 -5.62
CA VAL A 82 4.64 -0.03 -6.77
C VAL A 82 5.37 1.29 -6.96
N ASP A 83 5.70 1.64 -8.19
CA ASP A 83 6.30 2.95 -8.52
C ASP A 83 5.24 4.04 -8.45
N VAL A 84 5.44 5.01 -7.56
CA VAL A 84 4.43 6.03 -7.21
C VAL A 84 4.82 7.45 -7.61
N ALA A 85 6.10 7.69 -7.91
CA ALA A 85 6.59 8.95 -8.49
C ALA A 85 7.91 8.73 -9.23
N ALA A 86 8.15 9.58 -10.23
CA ALA A 86 9.43 9.71 -10.91
C ALA A 86 9.67 11.18 -11.27
N LEU A 87 10.89 11.67 -11.07
CA LEU A 87 11.27 13.04 -11.42
C LEU A 87 12.73 13.09 -11.86
N GLN A 88 13.05 14.06 -12.71
CA GLN A 88 14.42 14.37 -13.11
C GLN A 88 14.91 15.60 -12.37
N LEU A 89 16.07 15.48 -11.74
CA LEU A 89 16.80 16.57 -11.13
C LEU A 89 17.86 17.05 -12.11
N GLY A 90 17.72 18.30 -12.53
CA GLY A 90 18.79 19.05 -13.16
C GLY A 90 19.64 19.71 -12.09
N THR A 91 19.58 21.04 -12.04
CA THR A 91 20.24 21.83 -10.99
C THR A 91 19.46 21.73 -9.69
N ILE A 92 20.14 21.35 -8.61
CA ILE A 92 19.57 21.32 -7.27
C ILE A 92 19.65 22.74 -6.70
N THR A 93 18.51 23.42 -6.61
CA THR A 93 18.38 24.78 -6.07
C THR A 93 18.00 24.80 -4.60
N ASP A 94 17.36 23.72 -4.13
CA ASP A 94 16.77 23.61 -2.80
C ASP A 94 17.35 22.40 -2.06
N ASP A 95 17.52 22.53 -0.75
CA ASP A 95 17.96 21.43 0.11
C ASP A 95 16.84 20.42 0.40
N THR A 96 15.58 20.82 0.17
CA THR A 96 14.40 20.00 0.43
C THR A 96 13.45 20.05 -0.75
N LEU A 97 13.13 18.88 -1.31
CA LEU A 97 12.20 18.72 -2.43
C LEU A 97 10.98 17.93 -1.98
N ILE A 98 9.79 18.48 -2.18
CA ILE A 98 8.53 17.78 -1.92
C ILE A 98 8.19 16.92 -3.14
N VAL A 99 8.02 15.62 -2.91
CA VAL A 99 7.66 14.64 -3.95
C VAL A 99 6.25 14.14 -3.68
N LYS A 100 5.27 14.73 -4.38
CA LYS A 100 3.88 14.29 -4.33
C LYS A 100 3.73 12.97 -5.09
N CYS A 101 3.35 11.91 -4.37
CA CYS A 101 3.23 10.57 -4.90
C CYS A 101 1.78 10.23 -5.25
N LYS A 102 1.61 9.32 -6.21
CA LYS A 102 0.32 8.69 -6.50
C LYS A 102 0.03 7.61 -5.46
N VAL A 103 -0.19 8.04 -4.23
CA VAL A 103 -0.58 7.23 -3.07
C VAL A 103 -1.81 7.88 -2.47
N TYR A 104 -2.78 7.06 -2.07
CA TYR A 104 -4.09 7.50 -1.65
C TYR A 104 -4.44 6.93 -0.28
N ARG A 105 -5.19 7.72 0.49
CA ARG A 105 -5.71 7.35 1.80
C ARG A 105 -7.07 6.68 1.63
N VAL A 106 -7.12 5.37 1.87
CA VAL A 106 -8.30 4.54 1.63
C VAL A 106 -8.78 3.92 2.93
N SER A 107 -10.09 3.85 3.10
CA SER A 107 -10.76 3.05 4.14
C SER A 107 -11.90 2.28 3.48
N TRP A 108 -12.23 1.09 3.99
CA TRP A 108 -13.36 0.32 3.50
C TRP A 108 -14.49 0.31 4.52
N LEU A 109 -15.71 0.61 4.06
CA LEU A 109 -16.95 0.29 4.75
C LEU A 109 -17.42 -1.08 4.27
N VAL A 110 -17.43 -2.07 5.17
CA VAL A 110 -17.90 -3.42 4.90
C VAL A 110 -19.32 -3.58 5.41
N THR A 111 -20.20 -4.08 4.56
CA THR A 111 -21.64 -4.23 4.85
C THR A 111 -22.18 -5.60 4.48
N ASP A 112 -23.27 -5.99 5.12
CA ASP A 112 -24.04 -7.19 4.82
C ASP A 112 -24.99 -6.99 3.62
N ALA A 113 -25.84 -7.98 3.32
CA ALA A 113 -26.79 -7.94 2.22
C ALA A 113 -27.83 -6.81 2.34
N TRP A 114 -28.08 -6.31 3.54
CA TRP A 114 -29.02 -5.23 3.84
C TRP A 114 -28.34 -3.89 4.12
N ASP A 115 -27.07 -3.75 3.72
CA ASP A 115 -26.26 -2.55 3.91
C ASP A 115 -25.99 -2.19 5.38
N LYS A 116 -26.18 -3.15 6.30
CA LYS A 116 -25.78 -2.98 7.71
C LYS A 116 -24.26 -3.16 7.83
N PRO A 117 -23.57 -2.29 8.60
CA PRO A 117 -22.13 -2.43 8.82
C PRO A 117 -21.75 -3.75 9.51
N LEU A 118 -20.65 -4.35 9.06
CA LEU A 118 -20.09 -5.58 9.64
C LEU A 118 -18.81 -5.27 10.42
N SER A 119 -18.84 -5.43 11.75
CA SER A 119 -17.67 -5.31 12.64
C SER A 119 -16.83 -6.58 12.63
N GLY A 120 -15.50 -6.48 12.64
CA GLY A 120 -14.59 -7.63 12.65
C GLY A 120 -14.42 -8.34 11.30
N ALA A 121 -14.85 -7.73 10.19
CA ALA A 121 -14.51 -8.20 8.85
C ALA A 121 -13.05 -7.88 8.52
N GLU A 122 -12.33 -8.84 7.95
CA GLU A 122 -10.95 -8.66 7.46
C GLU A 122 -10.98 -8.18 6.01
N ILE A 123 -10.21 -7.14 5.71
CA ILE A 123 -9.90 -6.69 4.36
C ILE A 123 -8.44 -7.00 4.06
N ILE A 124 -8.17 -7.65 2.93
CA ILE A 124 -6.83 -7.88 2.39
C ILE A 124 -6.76 -7.25 1.00
N VAL A 125 -5.78 -6.37 0.79
CA VAL A 125 -5.47 -5.76 -0.50
C VAL A 125 -4.28 -6.50 -1.09
N LYS A 126 -4.39 -7.00 -2.33
CA LYS A 126 -3.34 -7.77 -3.00
C LYS A 126 -2.97 -7.19 -4.35
N ASN A 127 -1.70 -7.32 -4.69
CA ASN A 127 -1.16 -7.11 -6.03
C ASN A 127 -0.52 -8.43 -6.51
N GLY A 128 -1.21 -9.17 -7.37
CA GLY A 128 -0.88 -10.56 -7.63
C GLY A 128 -0.93 -11.38 -6.33
N ASP A 129 0.15 -12.10 -6.03
CA ASP A 129 0.28 -12.89 -4.80
C ASP A 129 0.75 -12.07 -3.58
N ALA A 130 1.21 -10.82 -3.80
CA ALA A 130 1.73 -9.97 -2.73
C ALA A 130 0.59 -9.31 -1.96
N VAL A 131 0.59 -9.45 -0.63
CA VAL A 131 -0.28 -8.68 0.27
C VAL A 131 0.28 -7.27 0.43
N ILE A 132 -0.51 -6.28 0.00
CA ILE A 132 -0.19 -4.85 0.10
C ILE A 132 -0.57 -4.30 1.47
N ASP A 133 -1.73 -4.73 1.98
CA ASP A 133 -2.21 -4.34 3.30
C ASP A 133 -3.27 -5.31 3.83
N ARG A 134 -3.49 -5.26 5.14
CA ARG A 134 -4.50 -6.01 5.88
C ARG A 134 -5.07 -5.14 6.99
N ALA A 135 -6.40 -5.04 7.05
CA ALA A 135 -7.09 -4.29 8.08
C ALA A 135 -8.36 -5.02 8.54
N PHE A 136 -8.81 -4.71 9.76
CA PHE A 136 -10.08 -5.21 10.29
C PHE A 136 -11.06 -4.05 10.47
N THR A 137 -12.34 -4.31 10.26
CA THR A 137 -13.38 -3.32 10.50
C THR A 137 -13.68 -3.16 11.99
N SER A 138 -13.91 -1.91 12.39
CA SER A 138 -14.41 -1.53 13.71
C SER A 138 -15.94 -1.71 13.81
N ASP A 139 -16.53 -1.34 14.94
CA ASP A 139 -17.98 -1.43 15.18
C ASP A 139 -18.83 -0.65 14.16
N GLY A 140 -18.28 0.39 13.54
CA GLY A 140 -18.91 1.12 12.44
C GLY A 140 -18.82 0.43 11.07
N GLY A 141 -18.27 -0.79 11.01
CA GLY A 141 -17.98 -1.53 9.78
C GLY A 141 -16.89 -0.91 8.92
N THR A 142 -16.14 0.07 9.42
CA THR A 142 -15.06 0.73 8.68
C THR A 142 -13.69 0.24 9.11
N THR A 143 -12.77 0.10 8.16
CA THR A 143 -11.35 -0.11 8.45
C THR A 143 -10.67 1.20 8.83
N PRO A 144 -9.52 1.17 9.53
CA PRO A 144 -8.62 2.31 9.60
C PRO A 144 -8.27 2.85 8.21
N VAL A 145 -7.95 4.14 8.15
CA VAL A 145 -7.43 4.77 6.93
C VAL A 145 -5.99 4.31 6.71
N ILE A 146 -5.72 3.76 5.52
CA ILE A 146 -4.41 3.25 5.13
C ILE A 146 -3.93 3.89 3.83
N GLN A 147 -2.62 4.06 3.69
CA GLN A 147 -2.00 4.53 2.45
C GLN A 147 -1.79 3.36 1.48
N ILE A 148 -2.36 3.48 0.27
CA ILE A 148 -2.29 2.49 -0.80
C ILE A 148 -1.77 3.17 -2.08
N PRO A 149 -0.77 2.60 -2.77
CA PRO A 149 -0.30 3.14 -4.04
C PRO A 149 -1.41 3.11 -5.09
N ALA A 150 -1.32 3.99 -6.09
CA ALA A 150 -2.22 3.98 -7.23
C ALA A 150 -2.10 2.68 -8.02
N GLY A 151 -3.22 2.16 -8.51
CA GLY A 151 -3.23 0.96 -9.35
C GLY A 151 -4.46 0.10 -9.17
N GLN A 152 -4.47 -1.04 -9.85
CA GLN A 152 -5.51 -2.05 -9.74
C GLN A 152 -5.07 -3.13 -8.76
N PHE A 153 -5.92 -3.41 -7.77
CA PHE A 153 -5.64 -4.38 -6.72
C PHE A 153 -6.80 -5.35 -6.56
N VAL A 154 -6.52 -6.57 -6.16
CA VAL A 154 -7.56 -7.50 -5.68
C VAL A 154 -7.84 -7.15 -4.24
N VAL A 155 -9.07 -6.71 -3.96
CA VAL A 155 -9.56 -6.46 -2.60
C VAL A 155 -10.43 -7.65 -2.21
N GLN A 156 -9.99 -8.36 -1.17
CA GLN A 156 -10.71 -9.49 -0.59
C GLN A 156 -11.26 -9.08 0.78
N GLY A 157 -12.57 -9.22 0.97
CA GLY A 157 -13.22 -9.07 2.27
C GLY A 157 -13.69 -10.40 2.80
N THR A 158 -13.43 -10.67 4.07
CA THR A 158 -13.86 -11.88 4.76
C THR A 158 -14.57 -11.52 6.05
N TYR A 159 -15.81 -11.98 6.22
CA TYR A 159 -16.53 -11.94 7.48
C TYR A 159 -16.87 -13.36 7.92
N LYS A 160 -16.19 -13.83 8.97
CA LYS A 160 -16.26 -15.22 9.45
C LYS A 160 -15.98 -16.20 8.30
N ARG A 161 -17.00 -16.89 7.76
CA ARG A 161 -16.87 -17.84 6.64
C ARG A 161 -17.24 -17.27 5.27
N VAL A 162 -17.77 -16.05 5.22
CA VAL A 162 -18.23 -15.42 3.97
C VAL A 162 -17.11 -14.56 3.43
N THR A 163 -16.69 -14.85 2.20
CA THR A 163 -15.62 -14.13 1.52
C THR A 163 -16.12 -13.61 0.17
N SER A 164 -15.71 -12.40 -0.18
CA SER A 164 -15.89 -11.82 -1.50
C SER A 164 -14.60 -11.15 -1.95
N SER A 165 -14.32 -11.20 -3.25
CA SER A 165 -13.14 -10.57 -3.84
C SER A 165 -13.53 -9.82 -5.10
N ARG A 166 -12.91 -8.65 -5.32
CA ARG A 166 -13.05 -7.90 -6.58
C ARG A 166 -11.75 -7.18 -6.92
N VAL A 167 -11.57 -6.88 -8.20
CA VAL A 167 -10.55 -5.93 -8.64
C VAL A 167 -11.07 -4.51 -8.38
N GLU A 168 -10.25 -3.67 -7.78
CA GLU A 168 -10.57 -2.28 -7.48
C GLU A 168 -9.44 -1.37 -7.96
N ASN A 169 -9.81 -0.31 -8.69
CA ASN A 169 -8.87 0.73 -9.09
C ASN A 169 -8.77 1.77 -7.97
N ILE A 170 -7.55 2.01 -7.50
CA ILE A 170 -7.24 3.01 -6.50
C ILE A 170 -6.58 4.19 -7.21
N ASP A 171 -7.33 5.27 -7.38
CA ASP A 171 -6.95 6.49 -8.11
C ASP A 171 -7.32 7.80 -7.37
N ALA A 172 -7.92 7.68 -6.19
CA ALA A 172 -8.30 8.80 -5.33
C ALA A 172 -8.43 8.36 -3.87
N SER A 173 -8.21 9.27 -2.94
CA SER A 173 -8.50 9.06 -1.52
C SER A 173 -10.01 8.91 -1.26
N GLY A 174 -10.38 8.25 -0.16
CA GLY A 174 -11.76 8.19 0.32
C GLY A 174 -12.21 6.81 0.81
N ILE A 175 -13.49 6.74 1.19
CA ILE A 175 -14.12 5.51 1.70
C ILE A 175 -14.67 4.69 0.54
N ARG A 176 -14.37 3.39 0.52
CA ARG A 176 -14.83 2.42 -0.47
C ARG A 176 -15.81 1.45 0.19
N LYS A 177 -16.90 1.11 -0.50
CA LYS A 177 -17.89 0.16 0.03
C LYS A 177 -17.63 -1.25 -0.50
N LEU A 178 -17.54 -2.24 0.40
CA LEU A 178 -17.51 -3.67 0.07
C LEU A 178 -18.73 -4.36 0.69
N LYS A 179 -19.53 -5.02 -0.14
CA LYS A 179 -20.73 -5.73 0.30
C LYS A 179 -20.44 -7.23 0.32
N LEU A 180 -20.71 -7.87 1.45
CA LEU A 180 -20.63 -9.32 1.61
C LEU A 180 -22.04 -9.90 1.61
N ASP A 181 -22.21 -11.08 1.03
CA ASP A 181 -23.49 -11.81 1.02
C ASP A 181 -23.74 -12.46 2.39
N VAL A 182 -23.87 -11.63 3.41
CA VAL A 182 -24.35 -12.03 4.73
C VAL A 182 -25.80 -11.57 4.80
N LEU A 183 -26.73 -12.51 4.79
CA LEU A 183 -28.13 -12.21 5.00
C LEU A 183 -28.33 -11.98 6.50
N PHE A 184 -28.31 -13.03 7.33
CA PHE A 184 -28.42 -12.89 8.78
C PHE A 184 -27.42 -13.78 9.52
N GLU A 185 -27.24 -13.53 10.82
CA GLU A 185 -26.48 -14.40 11.71
C GLU A 185 -27.40 -15.25 12.58
N ILE A 186 -27.17 -16.56 12.59
CA ILE A 186 -27.81 -17.45 13.55
C ILE A 186 -27.06 -17.32 14.88
N PRO A 187 -27.71 -16.91 15.99
CA PRO A 187 -27.03 -16.62 17.26
C PRO A 187 -26.45 -17.85 18.00
N LEU A 188 -26.52 -19.03 17.40
CA LEU A 188 -25.92 -20.27 17.92
C LEU A 188 -24.43 -20.32 17.56
N PHE A 189 -23.62 -20.90 18.45
CA PHE A 189 -22.18 -21.17 18.22
C PHE A 189 -21.34 -19.95 17.81
N GLY A 190 -21.61 -18.77 18.39
CA GLY A 190 -20.81 -17.56 18.12
C GLY A 190 -21.21 -16.80 16.84
N GLY A 191 -22.41 -17.04 16.31
CA GLY A 191 -22.95 -16.31 15.16
C GLY A 191 -22.47 -16.90 13.85
N ILE A 192 -23.27 -17.76 13.22
CA ILE A 192 -22.97 -18.30 11.90
C ILE A 192 -23.68 -17.43 10.85
N PRO A 193 -22.94 -16.75 9.94
CA PRO A 193 -23.59 -15.97 8.88
C PRO A 193 -24.26 -16.93 7.89
N VAL A 194 -25.44 -16.58 7.41
CA VAL A 194 -26.20 -17.28 6.36
C VAL A 194 -26.23 -16.40 5.12
N THR A 195 -25.94 -16.98 3.96
CA THR A 195 -25.92 -16.28 2.67
C THR A 195 -27.31 -16.28 2.02
N THR A 196 -27.51 -15.44 1.00
CA THR A 196 -28.78 -15.39 0.26
C THR A 196 -29.06 -16.74 -0.42
N LEU A 197 -28.03 -17.36 -1.00
CA LEU A 197 -28.17 -18.64 -1.71
C LEU A 197 -28.57 -19.79 -0.78
N GLU A 198 -27.99 -19.87 0.42
CA GLU A 198 -28.34 -20.91 1.40
C GLU A 198 -29.79 -20.76 1.88
N THR A 199 -30.29 -19.54 1.98
CA THR A 199 -31.69 -19.27 2.33
C THR A 199 -32.64 -19.73 1.23
N ALA A 200 -32.29 -19.47 -0.03
CA ALA A 200 -33.08 -19.94 -1.18
C ALA A 200 -33.17 -21.48 -1.22
N PHE A 201 -32.06 -22.17 -0.99
CA PHE A 201 -32.06 -23.64 -0.92
C PHE A 201 -32.82 -24.18 0.29
N ALA A 202 -32.73 -23.54 1.45
CA ALA A 202 -33.51 -23.91 2.64
C ALA A 202 -35.02 -23.79 2.39
N GLY A 203 -35.47 -22.75 1.68
CA GLY A 203 -36.86 -22.58 1.27
C GLY A 203 -37.30 -23.53 0.15
N ALA A 204 -36.38 -23.94 -0.74
CA ALA A 204 -36.69 -24.80 -1.88
C ALA A 204 -36.69 -26.31 -1.56
N THR A 205 -35.92 -26.74 -0.56
CA THR A 205 -35.71 -28.18 -0.27
C THR A 205 -36.69 -28.75 0.74
N LEU A 206 -37.22 -27.94 1.65
CA LEU A 206 -38.24 -28.29 2.63
C LEU A 206 -38.97 -26.96 2.96
N GLY A 207 -40.17 -26.87 3.52
CA GLY A 207 -40.43 -27.50 4.80
C GLY A 207 -39.26 -27.45 5.80
N GLY A 208 -38.23 -26.59 5.66
CA GLY A 208 -37.06 -26.39 6.54
C GLY A 208 -36.05 -27.52 6.82
N GLY A 209 -35.04 -27.81 5.96
CA GLY A 209 -33.97 -28.73 6.41
C GLY A 209 -32.69 -28.93 5.61
N THR A 210 -32.17 -27.91 4.89
CA THR A 210 -30.79 -27.96 4.35
C THR A 210 -29.74 -27.23 5.17
N LEU A 211 -30.11 -26.36 6.13
CA LEU A 211 -29.12 -25.73 7.02
C LEU A 211 -28.32 -26.77 7.82
N ALA A 212 -28.95 -27.90 8.20
CA ALA A 212 -28.27 -29.00 8.90
C ALA A 212 -27.18 -29.69 8.06
N ALA A 213 -27.40 -29.85 6.74
CA ALA A 213 -26.42 -30.52 5.87
C ALA A 213 -25.15 -29.69 5.64
N ALA A 214 -25.27 -28.35 5.59
CA ALA A 214 -24.12 -27.45 5.52
C ALA A 214 -23.26 -27.48 6.81
N MET A 215 -23.89 -27.71 7.97
CA MET A 215 -23.18 -27.86 9.25
C MET A 215 -22.39 -29.19 9.34
N ILE A 216 -22.89 -30.27 8.71
CA ILE A 216 -22.27 -31.61 8.78
C ILE A 216 -21.00 -31.70 7.92
N ARG A 217 -20.87 -30.93 6.83
CA ARG A 217 -19.70 -31.00 5.94
C ARG A 217 -18.37 -30.63 6.63
N LYS A 218 -18.42 -29.97 7.80
CA LYS A 218 -17.25 -29.63 8.62
C LYS A 218 -16.65 -30.82 9.40
N SER A 219 -17.41 -31.89 9.68
CA SER A 219 -16.88 -33.01 10.49
C SER A 219 -16.11 -34.07 9.69
N ARG A 220 -16.16 -34.02 8.35
CA ARG A 220 -15.58 -35.07 7.49
C ARG A 220 -14.32 -34.67 6.72
N ALA A 221 -13.85 -33.43 6.85
CA ALA A 221 -12.70 -32.91 6.10
C ALA A 221 -11.36 -32.94 6.86
N SER A 222 -11.23 -33.75 7.92
CA SER A 222 -9.98 -33.95 8.65
C SER A 222 -9.65 -35.43 8.84
N HIS A 223 -9.36 -36.14 7.74
CA HIS A 223 -8.32 -37.16 7.73
C HIS A 223 -7.96 -37.45 6.27
N VAL A 224 -6.81 -36.94 5.82
CA VAL A 224 -6.16 -37.41 4.60
C VAL A 224 -5.19 -38.53 5.01
N GLU A 225 -5.28 -39.60 4.23
CA GLU A 225 -4.41 -40.77 4.05
C GLU A 225 -3.00 -40.72 4.65
N GLU A 226 -2.66 -41.79 5.37
CA GLU A 226 -1.29 -42.31 5.39
C GLU A 226 -1.30 -43.63 4.62
N VAL A 227 -0.74 -43.59 3.41
CA VAL A 227 -0.40 -44.76 2.59
C VAL A 227 0.92 -45.30 3.09
N VAL A 228 0.98 -46.56 3.50
CA VAL A 228 2.24 -47.32 3.57
C VAL A 228 2.04 -48.63 2.82
N LEU A 229 2.93 -48.84 1.85
CA LEU A 229 3.01 -49.97 0.92
C LEU A 229 3.56 -51.23 1.61
N GLU A 230 2.94 -52.35 1.24
CA GLU A 230 3.37 -53.77 1.14
C GLU A 230 4.58 -54.30 1.93
N GLU A 231 4.39 -55.50 2.50
CA GLU A 231 4.95 -56.76 1.95
C GLU A 231 3.87 -57.86 1.91
#